data_AF-A0A1F8T6C6-F1
#
_entry.id   AF-A0A1F8T6C6-F1
#
_cell.length_a   1.000
_cell.length_b   1.000
_cell.length_c   1.000
_cell.angle_alpha   90.00
_cell.angle_beta   90.00
_cell.angle_gamma   90.00
#
_symmetry.space_group_name_H-M   'P 1'
#
loop_
_entity.id
_entity.type
_entity.pdbx_description
1 polymer ?
#
loop_
_entity_poly.entity_id
_entity_poly.type
_entity_poly.pdbx_seq_one_letter_code
_entity_poly.pdbx_strand_id
1 'polypeptide(L)'
;MQGHLGCTLTEVEIAACVASPGLFTPGLDLIRNCLESYGEEDPAGSGIWKLRPQDAPPARRADLSAMRKILTELGGRLGFTPQGEKPLLWLEVENPDLAQPAMVFYVLATATFGELVLASPYPANCSIIVLPGARANLVISKQRRDPRLRQAIDQGWRFLKFRHLRHLAESPSLTRANLDELLALDPLTEVSEQMRLL
;
A
#
# COMPACT_ATOMS: atom_id res chain seq x y z
N MET A 1 11.84 -2.56 16.08
CA MET A 1 10.46 -2.80 16.55
C MET A 1 10.08 -4.27 16.64
N GLN A 2 10.48 -5.17 15.72
CA GLN A 2 10.22 -6.61 15.92
C GLN A 2 11.08 -7.16 17.06
N GLY A 3 10.45 -7.77 18.07
CA GLY A 3 11.14 -8.44 19.19
C GLY A 3 11.52 -7.55 20.39
N HIS A 4 11.19 -6.24 20.38
CA HIS A 4 11.47 -5.31 21.49
C HIS A 4 10.18 -4.88 22.21
N LEU A 5 10.27 -4.67 23.52
CA LEU A 5 9.17 -4.20 24.40
C LEU A 5 8.69 -2.77 24.06
N GLY A 6 9.48 -2.02 23.29
CA GLY A 6 9.23 -0.66 22.85
C GLY A 6 10.55 -0.01 22.40
N CYS A 7 10.49 1.12 21.71
CA CYS A 7 11.66 1.94 21.40
C CYS A 7 11.28 3.42 21.31
N THR A 8 12.20 4.28 21.72
CA THR A 8 12.13 5.73 21.54
C THR A 8 12.48 6.13 20.11
N LEU A 9 12.10 7.35 19.71
CA LEU A 9 12.50 7.93 18.44
C LEU A 9 14.04 7.95 18.29
N THR A 10 14.77 8.36 19.32
CA THR A 10 16.24 8.42 19.32
C THR A 10 16.88 7.05 19.10
N GLU A 11 16.35 6.00 19.72
CA GLU A 11 16.86 4.63 19.51
C GLU A 11 16.65 4.16 18.06
N VAL A 12 15.51 4.50 17.46
CA VAL A 12 15.22 4.18 16.06
C VAL A 12 16.11 4.98 15.12
N GLU A 13 16.36 6.26 15.42
CA GLU A 13 17.29 7.10 14.66
C GLU A 13 18.70 6.52 14.65
N ILE A 14 19.24 6.19 15.83
CA ILE A 14 20.58 5.60 15.94
C ILE A 14 20.65 4.29 15.15
N ALA A 15 19.67 3.40 15.34
CA ALA A 15 19.62 2.13 14.63
C ALA A 15 19.53 2.32 13.10
N ALA A 16 18.74 3.28 12.63
CA ALA A 16 18.59 3.59 11.21
C ALA A 16 19.88 4.17 10.60
N CYS A 17 20.58 5.06 11.32
CA CYS A 17 21.86 5.61 10.89
C CYS A 17 22.94 4.51 10.79
N VAL A 18 23.00 3.61 11.77
CA VAL A 18 23.94 2.47 11.75
C VAL A 18 23.65 1.53 10.60
N ALA A 19 22.37 1.23 10.35
CA ALA A 19 21.95 0.33 9.27
C ALA A 19 22.07 0.94 7.87
N SER A 20 22.19 2.26 7.75
CA SER A 20 22.21 2.98 6.46
C SER A 20 23.20 4.14 6.50
N PRO A 21 24.52 3.86 6.47
CA PRO A 21 25.53 4.90 6.57
C PRO A 21 25.71 5.71 5.28
N GLY A 22 26.26 6.92 5.42
CA GLY A 22 26.66 7.77 4.29
C GLY A 22 25.46 8.39 3.57
N LEU A 23 25.44 8.31 2.23
CA LEU A 23 24.36 8.88 1.40
C LEU A 23 22.98 8.25 1.65
N PHE A 24 22.94 7.12 2.36
CA PHE A 24 21.72 6.40 2.69
C PHE A 24 21.16 6.74 4.07
N THR A 25 21.83 7.61 4.84
CA THR A 25 21.36 8.01 6.17
C THR A 25 19.99 8.68 6.05
N PRO A 26 18.95 8.12 6.69
CA PRO A 26 17.61 8.65 6.54
C PRO A 26 17.46 9.95 7.32
N GLY A 27 16.85 10.95 6.69
CA GLY A 27 16.42 12.16 7.38
C GLY A 27 15.33 11.86 8.41
N LEU A 28 15.26 12.68 9.45
CA LEU A 28 14.35 12.52 10.59
C LEU A 28 12.88 12.37 10.19
N ASP A 29 12.40 13.14 9.22
CA ASP A 29 11.00 13.06 8.77
C ASP A 29 10.64 11.69 8.21
N LEU A 30 11.59 11.01 7.53
CA LEU A 30 11.36 9.66 7.03
C LEU A 30 11.23 8.66 8.19
N ILE A 31 12.02 8.84 9.25
CA ILE A 31 11.98 7.98 10.44
C ILE A 31 10.65 8.15 11.16
N ARG A 32 10.21 9.41 11.38
CA ARG A 32 8.90 9.71 11.98
C ARG A 32 7.75 9.14 11.16
N ASN A 33 7.75 9.37 9.84
CA ASN A 33 6.72 8.80 8.96
C ASN A 33 6.72 7.26 8.98
N CYS A 34 7.88 6.62 9.17
CA CYS A 34 7.95 5.18 9.38
C CYS A 34 7.34 4.77 10.73
N LEU A 35 7.65 5.47 11.81
CA LEU A 35 7.06 5.19 13.13
C LEU A 35 5.54 5.33 13.11
N GLU A 36 5.00 6.43 12.58
CA GLU A 36 3.56 6.65 12.47
C GLU A 36 2.85 5.64 11.55
N SER A 37 3.57 5.13 10.54
CA SER A 37 2.99 4.20 9.57
C SER A 37 2.96 2.75 10.05
N TYR A 38 3.98 2.31 10.81
CA TYR A 38 4.13 0.93 11.25
C TYR A 38 3.88 0.73 12.75
N GLY A 39 4.03 1.78 13.54
CA GLY A 39 4.00 1.74 14.99
C GLY A 39 2.86 2.54 15.60
N GLU A 40 2.75 2.37 16.91
CA GLU A 40 1.88 3.14 17.79
C GLU A 40 2.62 3.38 19.10
N GLU A 41 2.33 4.50 19.75
CA GLU A 41 2.84 4.76 21.09
C GLU A 41 2.03 3.98 22.13
N ASP A 42 2.72 3.41 23.12
CA ASP A 42 2.09 2.69 24.22
C ASP A 42 2.80 2.97 25.57
N PRO A 43 2.17 3.73 26.48
CA PRO A 43 0.89 4.43 26.33
C PRO A 43 0.94 5.56 25.30
N ALA A 44 -0.21 6.01 24.80
CA ALA A 44 -0.28 7.15 23.88
C ALA A 44 0.33 8.42 24.50
N GLY A 45 1.21 9.10 23.75
CA GLY A 45 1.92 10.31 24.21
C GLY A 45 3.18 10.01 25.04
N SER A 46 3.55 8.74 25.23
CA SER A 46 4.74 8.35 26.01
C SER A 46 6.05 8.52 25.24
N GLY A 47 6.00 8.64 23.91
CA GLY A 47 7.18 8.54 23.05
C GLY A 47 7.80 7.14 22.97
N ILE A 48 7.16 6.12 23.57
CA ILE A 48 7.57 4.72 23.48
C ILE A 48 6.77 4.04 22.38
N TRP A 49 7.44 3.74 21.28
CA TRP A 49 6.84 3.15 20.09
C TRP A 49 6.95 1.63 20.11
N LYS A 50 5.85 0.96 19.77
CA LYS A 50 5.83 -0.47 19.48
C LYS A 50 5.25 -0.70 18.09
N LEU A 51 5.52 -1.88 17.53
CA LEU A 51 4.86 -2.30 16.28
C LEU A 51 3.37 -2.47 16.57
N ARG A 52 2.52 -1.92 15.69
CA ARG A 52 1.08 -2.18 15.76
C ARG A 52 0.81 -3.69 15.69
N PRO A 53 -0.10 -4.26 16.49
CA PRO A 53 -0.41 -5.68 16.44
C PRO A 53 -0.78 -6.18 15.03
N GLN A 54 -1.56 -5.40 14.27
CA GLN A 54 -1.93 -5.68 12.88
C GLN A 54 -0.76 -5.61 11.89
N ASP A 55 0.37 -5.02 12.28
CA ASP A 55 1.60 -4.94 11.50
C ASP A 55 2.58 -6.09 11.81
N ALA A 56 2.25 -6.97 12.76
CA ALA A 56 3.01 -8.18 13.02
C ALA A 56 3.04 -9.09 11.77
N PRO A 57 4.14 -9.83 11.51
CA PRO A 57 4.27 -10.64 10.30
C PRO A 57 3.14 -11.64 10.06
N PRO A 58 2.62 -12.39 11.06
CA PRO A 58 1.49 -13.29 10.85
C PRO A 58 0.22 -12.56 10.40
N ALA A 59 -0.10 -11.43 11.03
CA ALA A 59 -1.27 -10.62 10.69
C ALA A 59 -1.17 -10.07 9.26
N ARG A 60 0.00 -9.55 8.87
CA ARG A 60 0.21 -9.06 7.50
C ARG A 60 0.20 -10.17 6.45
N ARG A 61 0.70 -11.36 6.74
CA ARG A 61 0.57 -12.52 5.83
C ARG A 61 -0.90 -12.89 5.62
N ALA A 62 -1.70 -12.88 6.68
CA ALA A 62 -3.14 -13.15 6.60
C ALA A 62 -3.86 -12.08 5.76
N ASP A 63 -3.58 -10.79 6.01
CA ASP A 63 -4.12 -9.68 5.21
C ASP A 63 -3.79 -9.85 3.71
N LEU A 64 -2.52 -10.10 3.38
CA LEU A 64 -2.08 -10.28 2.00
C LEU A 64 -2.82 -11.41 1.28
N SER A 65 -3.01 -12.54 1.97
CA SER A 65 -3.76 -13.69 1.45
C SER A 65 -5.23 -13.34 1.24
N ALA A 66 -5.85 -12.67 2.22
CA ALA A 66 -7.25 -12.26 2.14
C ALA A 66 -7.50 -11.28 0.98
N MET A 67 -6.63 -10.29 0.78
CA MET A 67 -6.80 -9.30 -0.29
C MET A 67 -6.64 -9.92 -1.68
N ARG A 68 -5.69 -10.84 -1.86
CA ARG A 68 -5.57 -11.60 -3.12
C ARG A 68 -6.82 -12.43 -3.39
N LYS A 69 -7.33 -13.13 -2.37
CA LYS A 69 -8.57 -13.91 -2.49
C LYS A 69 -9.75 -13.04 -2.93
N ILE A 70 -9.94 -11.88 -2.29
CA ILE A 70 -11.00 -10.93 -2.67
C ILE A 70 -10.84 -10.48 -4.13
N LEU A 71 -9.62 -10.13 -4.56
CA LEU A 71 -9.38 -9.72 -5.95
C LEU A 71 -9.62 -10.85 -6.94
N THR A 72 -9.27 -12.09 -6.61
CA THR A 72 -9.56 -13.25 -7.46
C THR A 72 -11.08 -13.45 -7.60
N GLU A 73 -11.83 -13.42 -6.49
CA GLU A 73 -13.28 -13.60 -6.49
C GLU A 73 -13.99 -12.45 -7.23
N LEU A 74 -13.56 -11.21 -7.01
CA LEU A 74 -14.08 -10.03 -7.70
C LEU A 74 -13.82 -10.07 -9.20
N GLY A 75 -12.61 -10.44 -9.62
CA GLY A 75 -12.27 -10.52 -11.04
C GLY A 75 -13.19 -11.51 -11.76
N GLY A 76 -13.39 -12.70 -11.19
CA GLY A 76 -14.32 -13.69 -11.75
C GLY A 76 -15.77 -13.20 -11.77
N ARG A 77 -16.24 -12.55 -10.69
CA ARG A 77 -17.59 -11.96 -10.61
C ARG A 77 -17.83 -10.88 -11.66
N LEU A 78 -16.78 -10.15 -12.04
CA LEU A 78 -16.84 -9.05 -13.01
C LEU A 78 -16.52 -9.49 -14.45
N GLY A 79 -16.36 -10.79 -14.70
CA GLY A 79 -16.13 -11.34 -16.04
C GLY A 79 -14.68 -11.20 -16.54
N PHE A 80 -13.71 -11.09 -15.63
CA PHE A 80 -12.29 -11.20 -15.93
C PHE A 80 -11.78 -12.60 -15.61
N THR A 81 -10.62 -12.96 -16.14
CA THR A 81 -9.87 -14.16 -15.75
C THR A 81 -8.69 -13.76 -14.85
N PRO A 82 -8.76 -13.98 -13.52
CA PRO A 82 -7.65 -13.70 -12.62
C PRO A 82 -6.50 -14.70 -12.82
N GLN A 83 -5.26 -14.22 -12.91
CA GLN A 83 -4.06 -15.06 -13.05
C GLN A 83 -2.86 -14.50 -12.27
N GLY A 84 -1.96 -15.37 -11.84
CA GLY A 84 -0.75 -14.99 -11.11
C GLY A 84 -1.00 -14.66 -9.64
N GLU A 85 0.08 -14.43 -8.89
CA GLU A 85 0.03 -14.11 -7.46
C GLU A 85 0.67 -12.75 -7.15
N LYS A 86 1.81 -12.44 -7.80
CA LYS A 86 2.64 -11.25 -7.56
C LYS A 86 3.31 -10.80 -8.87
N PRO A 87 2.65 -9.97 -9.69
CA PRO A 87 1.31 -9.40 -9.47
C PRO A 87 0.17 -10.40 -9.74
N LEU A 88 -1.02 -10.04 -9.27
CA LEU A 88 -2.27 -10.66 -9.71
C LEU A 88 -2.80 -9.87 -10.92
N LEU A 89 -3.08 -10.56 -12.00
CA LEU A 89 -3.55 -10.01 -13.27
C LEU A 89 -5.03 -10.30 -13.43
N TRP A 90 -5.80 -9.35 -13.96
CA TRP A 90 -7.12 -9.60 -14.52
C TRP A 90 -7.04 -9.52 -16.04
N LEU A 91 -7.30 -10.65 -16.72
CA LEU A 91 -7.29 -10.76 -18.17
C LEU A 91 -8.71 -10.67 -18.75
N GLU A 92 -8.81 -10.21 -19.99
CA GLU A 92 -10.06 -10.19 -20.74
C GLU A 92 -10.49 -11.60 -21.13
N VAL A 93 -11.76 -11.95 -20.89
CA VAL A 93 -12.33 -13.24 -21.30
C VAL A 93 -12.64 -13.27 -22.80
N GLU A 94 -13.11 -12.15 -23.36
CA GLU A 94 -13.55 -12.06 -24.75
C GLU A 94 -12.40 -12.01 -25.74
N ASN A 95 -11.21 -11.58 -25.29
CA ASN A 95 -10.01 -11.46 -26.12
C ASN A 95 -8.77 -11.93 -25.34
N PRO A 96 -8.63 -13.24 -25.06
CA PRO A 96 -7.52 -13.79 -24.28
C PRO A 96 -6.15 -13.64 -24.96
N ASP A 97 -6.14 -13.37 -26.27
CA ASP A 97 -4.91 -13.09 -27.05
C ASP A 97 -4.39 -11.65 -26.87
N LEU A 98 -5.10 -10.78 -26.15
CA LEU A 98 -4.60 -9.46 -25.81
C LEU A 98 -3.32 -9.60 -24.97
N ALA A 99 -2.23 -9.05 -25.49
CA ALA A 99 -0.91 -9.13 -24.85
C ALA A 99 -0.84 -8.40 -23.50
N GLN A 100 -1.82 -7.58 -23.14
CA GLN A 100 -1.83 -6.80 -21.92
C GLN A 100 -3.04 -7.12 -21.02
N PRO A 101 -2.83 -7.25 -19.70
CA PRO A 101 -3.92 -7.43 -18.74
C PRO A 101 -4.79 -6.17 -18.67
N ALA A 102 -6.09 -6.36 -18.41
CA ALA A 102 -7.04 -5.28 -18.16
C ALA A 102 -6.68 -4.51 -16.88
N MET A 103 -6.27 -5.23 -15.83
CA MET A 103 -5.75 -4.65 -14.58
C MET A 103 -4.64 -5.50 -13.98
N VAL A 104 -3.71 -4.84 -13.28
CA VAL A 104 -2.55 -5.45 -12.60
C VAL A 104 -2.55 -5.01 -11.15
N PHE A 105 -2.63 -5.96 -10.23
CA PHE A 105 -2.70 -5.69 -8.80
C PHE A 105 -1.42 -6.14 -8.09
N TYR A 106 -0.80 -5.19 -7.40
CA TYR A 106 0.34 -5.42 -6.53
C TYR A 106 -0.09 -5.30 -5.08
N VAL A 107 -0.31 -6.45 -4.43
CA VAL A 107 -0.75 -6.49 -3.03
C VAL A 107 0.46 -6.45 -2.10
N LEU A 108 0.64 -5.32 -1.40
CA LEU A 108 1.79 -5.03 -0.54
C LEU A 108 1.36 -4.85 0.92
N ALA A 109 2.16 -5.33 1.87
CA ALA A 109 1.98 -5.05 3.30
C ALA A 109 2.78 -3.82 3.76
N THR A 110 3.72 -3.36 2.94
CA THR A 110 4.70 -2.31 3.24
C THR A 110 4.57 -1.17 2.24
N ALA A 111 5.13 -0.01 2.58
CA ALA A 111 5.25 1.12 1.65
C ALA A 111 6.51 1.00 0.75
N THR A 112 6.95 -0.21 0.42
CA THR A 112 8.13 -0.47 -0.42
C THR A 112 7.66 -0.77 -1.85
N PHE A 113 7.36 0.28 -2.61
CA PHE A 113 6.79 0.18 -3.95
C PHE A 113 7.63 0.88 -5.04
N GLY A 114 8.73 1.53 -4.68
CA GLY A 114 9.47 2.38 -5.60
C GLY A 114 10.02 1.65 -6.82
N GLU A 115 10.74 0.54 -6.58
CA GLU A 115 11.25 -0.32 -7.65
C GLU A 115 10.13 -0.90 -8.51
N LEU A 116 9.04 -1.35 -7.87
CA LEU A 116 7.86 -1.88 -8.54
C LEU A 116 7.27 -0.86 -9.51
N VAL A 117 7.11 0.40 -9.10
CA VAL A 117 6.56 1.46 -9.95
C VAL A 117 7.53 1.82 -11.09
N LEU A 118 8.82 1.89 -10.81
CA LEU A 118 9.84 2.33 -11.78
C LEU A 118 10.26 1.25 -12.79
N ALA A 119 10.08 -0.03 -12.44
CA ALA A 119 10.53 -1.17 -13.25
C ALA A 119 9.40 -2.11 -13.69
N SER A 120 8.13 -1.73 -13.46
CA SER A 120 6.99 -2.54 -13.90
C SER A 120 7.03 -2.78 -15.41
N PRO A 121 6.86 -4.03 -15.88
CA PRO A 121 6.70 -4.32 -17.30
C PRO A 121 5.30 -3.97 -17.83
N TYR A 122 4.36 -3.64 -16.93
CA TYR A 122 2.98 -3.29 -17.27
C TYR A 122 2.74 -1.78 -17.26
N PRO A 123 1.87 -1.25 -18.14
CA PRO A 123 1.53 0.17 -18.16
C PRO A 123 0.96 0.68 -16.83
N ALA A 124 1.23 1.95 -16.53
CA ALA A 124 0.79 2.60 -15.30
C ALA A 124 -0.74 2.65 -15.17
N ASN A 125 -1.46 2.96 -16.24
CA ASN A 125 -2.92 3.14 -16.24
C ASN A 125 -3.73 1.88 -15.90
N CYS A 126 -3.19 0.68 -16.11
CA CYS A 126 -3.80 -0.57 -15.67
C CYS A 126 -3.21 -1.09 -14.35
N SER A 127 -2.21 -0.43 -13.78
CA SER A 127 -1.49 -0.90 -12.60
C SER A 127 -1.98 -0.26 -11.29
N ILE A 128 -2.20 -1.12 -10.29
CA ILE A 128 -2.83 -0.76 -9.02
C ILE A 128 -2.01 -1.35 -7.86
N ILE A 129 -1.56 -0.49 -6.94
CA ILE A 129 -0.94 -0.92 -5.69
C ILE A 129 -2.02 -1.04 -4.62
N VAL A 130 -2.16 -2.23 -4.03
CA VAL A 130 -3.13 -2.53 -2.99
C VAL A 130 -2.40 -2.63 -1.66
N LEU A 131 -2.73 -1.78 -0.68
CA LEU A 131 -1.96 -1.67 0.57
C LEU A 131 -2.81 -1.34 1.82
N PRO A 132 -2.29 -1.53 3.05
CA PRO A 132 -2.97 -1.09 4.26
C PRO A 132 -3.11 0.43 4.30
N GLY A 133 -4.29 0.94 4.69
CA GLY A 133 -4.53 2.39 4.76
C GLY A 133 -3.52 3.16 5.63
N ALA A 134 -2.99 2.53 6.68
CA ALA A 134 -1.92 3.09 7.53
C ALA A 134 -0.62 3.45 6.78
N ARG A 135 -0.46 2.99 5.53
CA ARG A 135 0.73 3.27 4.71
C ARG A 135 0.55 4.47 3.79
N ALA A 136 -0.66 5.05 3.71
CA ALA A 136 -0.99 6.17 2.84
C ALA A 136 -0.07 7.38 3.03
N ASN A 137 0.08 7.89 4.27
CA ASN A 137 0.94 9.04 4.55
C ASN A 137 2.39 8.79 4.13
N LEU A 138 2.92 7.58 4.37
CA LEU A 138 4.28 7.23 3.98
C LEU A 138 4.45 7.13 2.45
N VAL A 139 3.42 6.66 1.73
CA VAL A 139 3.41 6.67 0.26
C VAL A 139 3.46 8.10 -0.27
N ILE A 140 2.61 8.98 0.27
CA ILE A 140 2.54 10.39 -0.14
C ILE A 140 3.86 11.10 0.17
N SER A 141 4.43 10.88 1.35
CA SER A 141 5.75 11.42 1.72
C SER A 141 6.85 10.99 0.74
N LYS A 142 6.87 9.71 0.34
CA LYS A 142 7.83 9.20 -0.65
C LYS A 142 7.64 9.84 -2.03
N GLN A 143 6.39 10.02 -2.46
CA GLN A 143 6.08 10.70 -3.73
C GLN A 143 6.56 12.15 -3.74
N ARG A 144 6.36 12.89 -2.64
CA ARG A 144 6.84 14.28 -2.51
C ARG A 144 8.37 14.37 -2.58
N ARG A 145 9.07 13.37 -2.07
CA ARG A 145 10.53 13.36 -1.97
C ARG A 145 11.24 12.90 -3.25
N ASP A 146 10.66 11.98 -4.03
CA ASP A 146 11.28 11.45 -5.25
C ASP A 146 10.47 11.86 -6.51
N PRO A 147 10.97 12.83 -7.32
CA PRO A 147 10.30 13.27 -8.54
C PRO A 147 10.05 12.15 -9.56
N ARG A 148 10.89 11.12 -9.59
CA ARG A 148 10.72 9.98 -10.52
C ARG A 148 9.52 9.13 -10.12
N LEU A 149 9.35 8.89 -8.82
CA LEU A 149 8.17 8.20 -8.30
C LEU A 149 6.91 9.01 -8.58
N ARG A 150 6.97 10.32 -8.37
CA ARG A 150 5.84 11.21 -8.69
C ARG A 150 5.47 11.14 -10.16
N GLN A 151 6.44 11.32 -11.06
CA GLN A 151 6.22 11.25 -12.50
C GLN A 151 5.64 9.91 -12.93
N ALA A 152 6.19 8.79 -12.43
CA ALA A 152 5.68 7.47 -12.74
C ALA A 152 4.24 7.29 -12.23
N ILE A 153 3.92 7.74 -11.02
CA ILE A 153 2.56 7.68 -10.49
C ILE A 153 1.60 8.52 -11.34
N ASP A 154 2.00 9.73 -11.72
CA ASP A 154 1.21 10.65 -12.54
C ASP A 154 0.92 10.10 -13.95
N GLN A 155 1.63 9.06 -14.41
CA GLN A 155 1.32 8.32 -15.65
C GLN A 155 0.11 7.39 -15.52
N GLY A 156 -0.49 7.25 -14.34
CA GLY A 156 -1.76 6.56 -14.15
C GLY A 156 -1.78 5.44 -13.11
N TRP A 157 -0.71 5.28 -12.31
CA TRP A 157 -0.75 4.30 -11.22
C TRP A 157 -1.84 4.66 -10.23
N ARG A 158 -2.59 3.65 -9.79
CA ARG A 158 -3.62 3.79 -8.76
C ARG A 158 -3.21 3.12 -7.47
N PHE A 159 -3.79 3.60 -6.37
CA PHE A 159 -3.62 3.01 -5.05
C PHE A 159 -4.98 2.63 -4.47
N LEU A 160 -5.08 1.42 -3.95
CA LEU A 160 -6.29 0.87 -3.36
C LEU A 160 -6.03 0.44 -1.91
N LYS A 161 -6.77 1.01 -0.96
CA LYS A 161 -6.65 0.64 0.45
C LYS A 161 -7.36 -0.70 0.71
N PHE A 162 -6.80 -1.53 1.61
CA PHE A 162 -7.42 -2.81 1.99
C PHE A 162 -8.87 -2.68 2.45
N ARG A 163 -9.19 -1.63 3.23
CA ARG A 163 -10.58 -1.38 3.67
C ARG A 163 -11.52 -1.12 2.49
N HIS A 164 -11.06 -0.38 1.48
CA HIS A 164 -11.86 -0.05 0.31
C HIS A 164 -12.10 -1.27 -0.56
N LEU A 165 -11.06 -2.09 -0.77
CA LEU A 165 -11.21 -3.37 -1.46
C LEU A 165 -12.24 -4.29 -0.78
N ARG A 166 -12.23 -4.36 0.56
CA ARG A 166 -13.25 -5.12 1.32
C ARG A 166 -14.66 -4.56 1.08
N HIS A 167 -14.84 -3.24 1.13
CA HIS A 167 -16.13 -2.61 0.83
C HIS A 167 -16.60 -2.86 -0.62
N LEU A 168 -15.71 -2.81 -1.61
CA LEU A 168 -16.03 -3.12 -3.00
C LEU A 168 -16.48 -4.59 -3.16
N ALA A 169 -15.86 -5.52 -2.43
CA ALA A 169 -16.23 -6.93 -2.44
C ALA A 169 -17.68 -7.15 -1.99
N GLU A 170 -18.11 -6.40 -0.98
CA GLU A 170 -19.44 -6.48 -0.38
C GLU A 170 -20.51 -5.69 -1.18
N SER A 171 -20.10 -4.82 -2.11
CA SER A 171 -21.02 -3.99 -2.87
C SER A 171 -21.77 -4.79 -3.95
N PRO A 172 -23.11 -4.90 -3.88
CA PRO A 172 -23.91 -5.58 -4.89
C PRO A 172 -24.09 -4.73 -6.17
N SER A 173 -23.85 -3.42 -6.10
CA SER A 173 -23.93 -2.51 -7.25
C SER A 173 -22.62 -2.41 -8.03
N LEU A 174 -21.55 -3.08 -7.58
CA LEU A 174 -20.29 -3.13 -8.30
C LEU A 174 -20.48 -3.92 -9.60
N THR A 175 -20.23 -3.25 -10.72
CA THR A 175 -20.27 -3.82 -12.07
C THR A 175 -18.98 -3.46 -12.80
N ARG A 176 -18.75 -4.10 -13.94
CA ARG A 176 -17.59 -3.78 -14.77
C ARG A 176 -17.64 -2.34 -15.30
N ALA A 177 -18.83 -1.82 -15.59
CA ALA A 177 -19.02 -0.48 -16.14
C ALA A 177 -18.70 0.65 -15.14
N ASN A 178 -18.88 0.42 -13.84
CA ASN A 178 -18.59 1.42 -12.79
C ASN A 178 -17.33 1.11 -11.98
N LEU A 179 -16.57 0.07 -12.36
CA LEU A 179 -15.42 -0.39 -11.60
C LEU A 179 -14.35 0.71 -11.43
N ASP A 180 -13.96 1.37 -12.51
CA ASP A 180 -12.91 2.40 -12.46
C ASP A 180 -13.30 3.61 -11.60
N GLU A 181 -14.58 4.01 -11.66
CA GLU A 181 -15.13 5.07 -10.80
C GLU A 181 -15.10 4.66 -9.33
N LEU A 182 -15.63 3.47 -9.02
CA LEU A 182 -15.70 2.97 -7.64
C LEU A 182 -14.31 2.74 -7.04
N LEU A 183 -13.33 2.31 -7.84
CA LEU A 183 -11.93 2.18 -7.40
C LEU A 183 -11.34 3.51 -6.92
N ALA A 184 -11.80 4.65 -7.46
CA ALA A 184 -11.26 5.98 -7.16
C ALA A 184 -11.84 6.63 -5.87
N LEU A 185 -12.89 6.06 -5.25
CA LEU A 185 -13.66 6.72 -4.19
C LEU A 185 -12.97 6.83 -2.80
N ASP A 186 -11.96 6.01 -2.49
CA ASP A 186 -11.15 6.13 -1.25
C ASP A 186 -9.68 6.44 -1.59
N PRO A 187 -9.38 7.64 -2.14
CA PRO A 187 -8.05 8.00 -2.59
C PRO A 187 -7.05 8.04 -1.43
N LEU A 188 -5.75 8.00 -1.74
CA LEU A 188 -4.74 8.31 -0.73
C LEU A 188 -4.88 9.77 -0.30
N THR A 189 -5.27 9.96 0.96
CA THR A 189 -5.38 11.28 1.60
C THR A 189 -4.41 11.33 2.76
N GLU A 190 -3.77 12.48 2.97
CA GLU A 190 -3.03 12.72 4.20
C GLU A 190 -4.02 12.80 5.36
N VAL A 191 -3.84 11.93 6.35
CA VAL A 191 -4.49 12.10 7.65
C VAL A 191 -3.42 12.71 8.55
N SER A 192 -3.48 14.03 8.76
CA SER A 192 -2.66 14.68 9.77
C SER A 192 -3.22 14.34 11.16
N GLU A 193 -2.35 13.99 12.11
CA GLU A 193 -2.76 13.81 13.52
C GLU A 193 -3.39 15.10 14.11
N GLN A 194 -3.17 16.25 13.48
CA GLN A 194 -3.85 17.51 13.81
C GLN A 194 -5.37 17.50 13.56
N MET A 195 -5.92 16.51 12.86
CA MET A 195 -7.37 16.29 12.74
C MET A 195 -7.92 15.20 13.69
N ARG A 196 -7.14 14.77 14.68
CA ARG A 196 -7.60 13.88 15.78
C ARG A 196 -7.80 14.67 17.08
N LEU A 197 -8.47 15.81 17.02
CA LEU A 197 -8.94 16.51 18.21
C LEU A 197 -10.28 17.16 17.90
N LEU A 198 -11.36 16.45 18.25
CA LEU A 198 -12.58 16.93 18.90
C LEU A 198 -13.32 15.72 19.49
#